data_AF-A0A2V8DXZ1-F1
#
_entry.id   AF-A0A2V8DXZ1-F1
#
_cell.length_a   1.000
_cell.length_b   1.000
_cell.length_c   1.000
_cell.angle_alpha   90.00
_cell.angle_beta   90.00
_cell.angle_gamma   90.00
#
_symmetry.space_group_name_H-M   'P 1'
#
loop_
_entity.id
_entity.type
_entity.pdbx_description
1 polymer ?
#
loop_
_entity_poly.entity_id
_entity_poly.type
_entity_poly.pdbx_seq_one_letter_code
_entity_poly.pdbx_strand_id
1 'polypeptide(L)'
;MPKALISALLGLVLLPAPAFAWGFAAHRYITRRAIDLLPSEVKPFFLHFADEVVVRAIDPDLWRIAGWEDDPNHFLDFGIQEFGPYPFTALPRELGAAIEKFGMPMLKRNGLLPWREAEEFGNLRRAFEDFKRNGTFAPQNAVLFAAVAAHYVQDAHQPLHATNNFDGQLTKQNGVHARFETALFERFQSRMTINPSPPAPMKNPRDAAFDILLASHQLVQPLLDADKGAVAGKDAYDDDYFEKFFAKAKPILEGGAHHRRMGTGREAAAQDGDAPYGRESPLAVTASRNRDLGLGIWDSQISNLESRIPNPESRCSQSCAPGLYRSPG
;
A
#
# COMPACT_ATOMS: atom_id res chain seq x y z
N MET A 1 -33.14 -49.30 14.42
CA MET A 1 -32.98 -47.88 14.85
C MET A 1 -31.54 -47.71 15.34
N PRO A 2 -30.85 -46.60 15.01
CA PRO A 2 -29.84 -46.64 13.95
C PRO A 2 -28.38 -46.54 14.45
N LYS A 3 -27.48 -47.34 13.85
CA LYS A 3 -26.01 -47.25 13.93
C LYS A 3 -25.44 -46.23 12.92
N ALA A 4 -26.13 -45.11 12.74
CA ALA A 4 -25.75 -44.09 11.77
C ALA A 4 -25.64 -42.73 12.48
N LEU A 5 -24.62 -42.56 13.32
CA LEU A 5 -24.40 -41.27 14.00
C LEU A 5 -22.93 -40.99 14.36
N ILE A 6 -21.98 -41.81 13.91
CA ILE A 6 -20.55 -41.60 14.23
C ILE A 6 -19.75 -41.06 13.03
N SER A 7 -20.27 -41.13 11.80
CA SER A 7 -19.55 -40.64 10.61
C SER A 7 -19.78 -39.16 10.26
N ALA A 8 -20.54 -38.41 11.06
CA ALA A 8 -20.84 -37.00 10.79
C ALA A 8 -19.90 -36.01 11.49
N LEU A 9 -18.96 -36.48 12.33
CA LEU A 9 -18.12 -35.61 13.17
C LEU A 9 -16.67 -35.42 12.66
N LEU A 10 -16.35 -35.88 11.45
CA LEU A 10 -15.00 -35.74 10.85
C LEU A 10 -14.99 -34.89 9.57
N GLY A 11 -16.06 -34.15 9.29
CA GLY A 11 -16.23 -33.34 8.08
C GLY A 11 -16.35 -31.83 8.34
N LEU A 12 -16.04 -31.36 9.54
CA LEU A 12 -16.23 -29.96 9.92
C LEU A 12 -15.05 -29.48 10.78
N VAL A 13 -13.95 -29.08 10.13
CA VAL A 13 -13.15 -27.87 10.38
C VAL A 13 -12.03 -27.86 9.33
N LEU A 14 -12.37 -27.39 8.14
CA LEU A 14 -11.42 -26.74 7.21
C LEU A 14 -12.18 -25.55 6.64
N LEU A 15 -12.61 -24.66 7.54
CA LEU A 15 -12.90 -23.29 7.12
C LEU A 15 -11.54 -22.70 6.74
N PRO A 16 -11.35 -22.14 5.54
CA PRO A 16 -10.17 -21.33 5.28
C PRO A 16 -10.17 -20.24 6.36
N ALA A 17 -9.15 -20.26 7.21
CA ALA A 17 -8.92 -19.14 8.10
C ALA A 17 -8.81 -17.89 7.20
N PRO A 18 -9.46 -16.78 7.56
CA PRO A 18 -9.31 -15.55 6.81
C PRO A 18 -7.81 -15.24 6.65
N ALA A 19 -7.28 -15.42 5.44
CA ALA A 19 -5.92 -15.05 5.08
C ALA A 19 -5.84 -13.54 4.89
N PHE A 20 -6.20 -12.76 5.92
CA PHE A 20 -6.49 -11.33 5.79
C PHE A 20 -5.70 -10.45 6.77
N ALA A 21 -4.50 -10.86 7.21
CA ALA A 21 -3.61 -10.04 8.05
C ALA A 21 -2.16 -10.04 7.57
N TRP A 22 -1.95 -10.19 6.27
CA TRP A 22 -0.68 -10.60 5.70
C TRP A 22 -0.19 -9.48 4.76
N GLY A 23 0.99 -8.92 5.05
CA GLY A 23 1.59 -7.73 4.42
C GLY A 23 2.01 -6.65 5.44
N PHE A 24 1.35 -6.62 6.61
CA PHE A 24 1.52 -5.55 7.62
C PHE A 24 2.94 -5.40 8.14
N ALA A 25 3.66 -6.50 8.32
CA ALA A 25 5.02 -6.49 8.83
C ALA A 25 5.96 -5.72 7.89
N ALA A 26 5.80 -5.91 6.58
CA ALA A 26 6.59 -5.23 5.56
C ALA A 26 6.31 -3.72 5.57
N HIS A 27 5.02 -3.33 5.55
CA HIS A 27 4.65 -1.91 5.57
C HIS A 27 5.20 -1.16 6.79
N ARG A 28 5.00 -1.74 7.98
CA ARG A 28 5.52 -1.17 9.24
C ARG A 28 7.04 -1.05 9.23
N TYR A 29 7.71 -2.10 8.76
CA TYR A 29 9.16 -2.14 8.69
C TYR A 29 9.73 -1.08 7.75
N ILE A 30 9.16 -0.96 6.54
CA ILE A 30 9.60 0.04 5.55
C ILE A 30 9.33 1.45 6.06
N THR A 31 8.12 1.72 6.57
CA THR A 31 7.75 3.03 7.13
C THR A 31 8.68 3.44 8.26
N ARG A 32 9.01 2.54 9.20
CA ARG A 32 9.93 2.84 10.31
C ARG A 32 11.30 3.29 9.81
N ARG A 33 11.84 2.60 8.81
CA ARG A 33 13.15 2.94 8.22
C ARG A 33 13.09 4.22 7.39
N ALA A 34 11.98 4.49 6.72
CA ALA A 34 11.79 5.70 5.94
C ALA A 34 11.88 6.97 6.82
N ILE A 35 11.37 6.93 8.06
CA ILE A 35 11.47 8.04 9.01
C ILE A 35 12.94 8.43 9.27
N ASP A 36 13.84 7.44 9.33
CA ASP A 36 15.27 7.70 9.55
C ASP A 36 15.94 8.40 8.36
N LEU A 37 15.36 8.33 7.16
CA LEU A 37 15.87 8.93 5.93
C LEU A 37 15.28 10.31 5.64
N LEU A 38 14.33 10.78 6.44
CA LEU A 38 13.67 12.05 6.21
C LEU A 38 14.65 13.23 6.32
N PRO A 39 14.43 14.31 5.52
CA PRO A 39 15.18 15.55 5.66
C PRO A 39 15.07 16.14 7.07
N SER A 40 16.13 16.83 7.52
CA SER A 40 16.24 17.40 8.86
C SER A 40 15.10 18.35 9.25
N GLU A 41 14.47 18.96 8.26
CA GLU A 41 13.40 19.95 8.38
C GLU A 41 12.09 19.34 8.86
N VAL A 42 11.81 18.08 8.49
CA VAL A 42 10.57 17.37 8.84
C VAL A 42 10.80 16.18 9.75
N LYS A 43 12.02 15.65 9.79
CA LYS A 43 12.36 14.45 10.57
C LYS A 43 12.00 14.56 12.07
N PRO A 44 12.23 15.68 12.79
CA PRO A 44 11.86 15.78 14.20
C PRO A 44 10.36 15.59 14.46
N PHE A 45 9.51 16.10 13.57
CA PHE A 45 8.06 15.90 13.66
C PHE A 45 7.69 14.42 13.53
N PHE A 46 8.22 13.75 12.51
CA PHE A 46 7.93 12.33 12.28
C PHE A 46 8.59 11.39 13.30
N LEU A 47 9.73 11.77 13.89
CA LEU A 47 10.30 11.06 15.03
C LEU A 47 9.41 11.15 16.26
N HIS A 48 8.79 12.31 16.51
CA HIS A 48 7.85 12.49 17.62
C HIS A 48 6.61 11.59 17.47
N PHE A 49 6.10 11.41 16.26
CA PHE A 49 4.92 10.57 15.95
C PHE A 49 5.28 9.20 15.37
N ALA A 50 6.52 8.72 15.53
CA ALA A 50 7.02 7.60 14.74
C ALA A 50 6.19 6.32 14.89
N ASP A 51 5.73 6.02 16.10
CA ASP A 51 4.95 4.81 16.35
C ASP A 51 3.54 4.91 15.76
N GLU A 52 2.92 6.09 15.79
CA GLU A 52 1.61 6.33 15.18
C GLU A 52 1.68 6.22 13.66
N VAL A 53 2.66 6.86 13.02
CA VAL A 53 2.88 6.79 11.57
C VAL A 53 3.10 5.34 11.13
N VAL A 54 3.89 4.57 11.89
CA VAL A 54 4.17 3.16 11.59
C VAL A 54 2.92 2.30 11.74
N VAL A 55 2.15 2.47 12.81
CA VAL A 55 0.91 1.69 13.01
C VAL A 55 -0.12 2.03 11.95
N ARG A 56 -0.26 3.31 11.57
CA ARG A 56 -1.21 3.76 10.55
C ARG A 56 -0.81 3.40 9.12
N ALA A 57 0.42 2.97 8.88
CA ALA A 57 0.87 2.55 7.55
C ALA A 57 0.15 1.29 7.03
N ILE A 58 -0.69 0.65 7.84
CA ILE A 58 -1.55 -0.47 7.44
C ILE A 58 -3.04 -0.10 7.44
N ASP A 59 -3.38 1.17 7.71
CA ASP A 59 -4.77 1.61 7.76
C ASP A 59 -5.53 1.32 6.45
N PRO A 60 -4.96 1.53 5.24
CA PRO A 60 -5.66 1.20 3.99
C PRO A 60 -6.12 -0.26 3.90
N ASP A 61 -5.25 -1.21 4.25
CA ASP A 61 -5.64 -2.62 4.32
C ASP A 61 -6.74 -2.87 5.36
N LEU A 62 -6.69 -2.18 6.50
CA LEU A 62 -7.71 -2.29 7.54
C LEU A 62 -9.05 -1.69 7.10
N TRP A 63 -9.05 -0.65 6.26
CA TRP A 63 -10.28 -0.05 5.73
C TRP A 63 -11.07 -1.06 4.89
N ARG A 64 -10.38 -1.83 4.04
CA ARG A 64 -10.99 -2.96 3.31
C ARG A 64 -11.63 -3.97 4.25
N ILE A 65 -10.95 -4.34 5.34
CA ILE A 65 -11.51 -5.26 6.36
C ILE A 65 -12.74 -4.65 7.03
N ALA A 66 -12.75 -3.33 7.24
CA ALA A 66 -13.88 -2.59 7.78
C ALA A 66 -15.03 -2.37 6.76
N GLY A 67 -14.90 -2.87 5.53
CA GLY A 67 -15.93 -2.79 4.48
C GLY A 67 -15.93 -1.48 3.70
N TRP A 68 -14.83 -0.72 3.74
CA TRP A 68 -14.67 0.49 2.95
C TRP A 68 -14.24 0.09 1.53
N GLU A 69 -14.74 0.82 0.53
CA GLU A 69 -14.37 0.58 -0.87
C GLU A 69 -12.97 1.16 -1.16
N ASP A 70 -11.93 0.44 -0.76
CA ASP A 70 -10.52 0.82 -0.99
C ASP A 70 -9.76 -0.18 -1.87
N ASP A 71 -10.28 -1.39 -2.10
CA ASP A 71 -9.59 -2.47 -2.85
C ASP A 71 -8.90 -2.01 -4.14
N PRO A 72 -9.54 -1.21 -5.02
CA PRO A 72 -8.91 -0.79 -6.27
C PRO A 72 -7.66 0.07 -6.09
N ASN A 73 -7.46 0.67 -4.92
CA ASN A 73 -6.40 1.63 -4.69
C ASN A 73 -5.04 1.00 -4.38
N HIS A 74 -5.01 -0.30 -4.11
CA HIS A 74 -3.80 -1.04 -3.73
C HIS A 74 -2.99 -1.56 -4.90
N PHE A 75 -3.46 -1.42 -6.14
CA PHE A 75 -2.78 -2.03 -7.28
C PHE A 75 -3.00 -1.25 -8.59
N LEU A 76 -2.26 -1.67 -9.62
CA LEU A 76 -2.53 -1.37 -11.02
C LEU A 76 -2.17 -2.60 -11.87
N ASP A 77 -3.20 -3.31 -12.33
CA ASP A 77 -3.07 -4.54 -13.10
C ASP A 77 -2.64 -4.26 -14.54
N PHE A 78 -1.33 -4.21 -14.75
CA PHE A 78 -0.78 -4.27 -16.09
C PHE A 78 -0.90 -5.67 -16.70
N GLY A 79 -0.83 -5.77 -18.03
CA GLY A 79 -0.93 -7.03 -18.76
C GLY A 79 -2.33 -7.33 -19.31
N ILE A 80 -3.30 -6.44 -19.13
CA ILE A 80 -4.54 -6.45 -19.91
C ILE A 80 -4.30 -5.88 -21.32
N GLN A 81 -5.08 -6.33 -22.30
CA GLN A 81 -4.90 -5.94 -23.70
C GLN A 81 -5.14 -4.44 -23.92
N GLU A 82 -6.08 -3.86 -23.19
CA GLU A 82 -6.55 -2.48 -23.35
C GLU A 82 -5.50 -1.42 -22.98
N PHE A 83 -4.58 -1.75 -22.06
CA PHE A 83 -3.46 -0.87 -21.69
C PHE A 83 -2.30 -0.94 -22.69
N GLY A 84 -2.36 -1.84 -23.67
CA GLY A 84 -1.36 -2.02 -24.72
C GLY A 84 -0.12 -2.79 -24.25
N PRO A 85 0.89 -2.95 -25.12
CA PRO A 85 2.14 -3.60 -24.74
C PRO A 85 2.93 -2.74 -23.76
N TYR A 86 3.85 -3.36 -23.01
CA TYR A 86 4.82 -2.64 -22.18
C TYR A 86 5.51 -1.52 -22.99
N PRO A 87 5.62 -0.28 -22.46
CA PRO A 87 5.36 0.15 -21.08
C PRO A 87 3.93 0.69 -20.86
N PHE A 88 2.93 0.08 -21.48
CA PHE A 88 1.50 0.34 -21.26
C PHE A 88 1.06 1.78 -21.58
N THR A 89 1.64 2.37 -22.63
CA THR A 89 1.42 3.78 -22.99
C THR A 89 0.00 4.08 -23.44
N ALA A 90 -0.86 3.07 -23.63
CA ALA A 90 -2.26 3.32 -23.91
C ALA A 90 -3.03 3.76 -22.67
N LEU A 91 -2.51 3.54 -21.45
CA LEU A 91 -3.06 4.06 -20.20
C LEU A 91 -2.59 5.50 -19.95
N PRO A 92 -3.46 6.52 -20.04
CA PRO A 92 -3.07 7.89 -19.71
C PRO A 92 -2.68 8.01 -18.23
N ARG A 93 -1.62 8.76 -17.94
CA ARG A 93 -1.25 9.07 -16.55
C ARG A 93 -2.22 10.07 -15.91
N GLU A 94 -2.81 10.97 -16.68
CA GLU A 94 -3.83 11.88 -16.17
C GLU A 94 -5.15 11.14 -15.92
N LEU A 95 -5.68 11.22 -14.68
CA LEU A 95 -6.89 10.48 -14.30
C LEU A 95 -8.09 10.83 -15.18
N GLY A 96 -8.29 12.13 -15.47
CA GLY A 96 -9.40 12.58 -16.30
C GLY A 96 -9.37 11.96 -17.69
N ALA A 97 -8.19 11.91 -18.33
CA ALA A 97 -8.02 11.27 -19.64
C ALA A 97 -8.16 9.74 -19.56
N ALA A 98 -7.71 9.11 -18.47
CA ALA A 98 -7.90 7.67 -18.25
C ALA A 98 -9.39 7.33 -18.09
N ILE A 99 -10.15 8.14 -17.36
CA ILE A 99 -11.61 8.01 -17.20
C ILE A 99 -12.32 8.21 -18.53
N GLU A 100 -11.95 9.25 -19.30
CA GLU A 100 -12.54 9.51 -20.61
C GLU A 100 -12.32 8.33 -21.57
N LYS A 101 -11.14 7.72 -21.54
CA LYS A 101 -10.77 6.62 -22.44
C LYS A 101 -11.35 5.27 -22.03
N PHE A 102 -11.34 4.94 -20.74
CA PHE A 102 -11.64 3.58 -20.25
C PHE A 102 -12.88 3.50 -19.35
N GLY A 103 -13.32 4.63 -18.81
CA GLY A 103 -14.38 4.69 -17.80
C GLY A 103 -13.91 4.23 -16.42
N MET A 104 -14.49 4.83 -15.38
CA MET A 104 -14.20 4.49 -13.98
C MET A 104 -14.42 3.00 -13.64
N PRO A 105 -15.45 2.29 -14.15
CA PRO A 105 -15.63 0.86 -13.85
C PRO A 105 -14.45 0.00 -14.29
N MET A 106 -13.87 0.29 -15.47
CA MET A 106 -12.69 -0.44 -15.95
C MET A 106 -11.47 -0.09 -15.12
N LEU A 107 -11.27 1.19 -14.77
CA LEU A 107 -10.14 1.59 -13.93
C LEU A 107 -10.24 0.96 -12.54
N LYS A 108 -11.41 0.98 -11.88
CA LYS A 108 -11.62 0.30 -10.59
C LYS A 108 -11.33 -1.19 -10.67
N ARG A 109 -11.71 -1.86 -11.76
CA ARG A 109 -11.44 -3.30 -11.93
C ARG A 109 -9.94 -3.61 -12.07
N ASN A 110 -9.17 -2.70 -12.66
CA ASN A 110 -7.76 -2.93 -12.97
C ASN A 110 -6.81 -2.07 -12.12
N GLY A 111 -7.30 -1.39 -11.09
CA GLY A 111 -6.49 -0.67 -10.14
C GLY A 111 -6.33 0.84 -10.40
N LEU A 112 -6.19 1.58 -9.30
CA LEU A 112 -6.17 3.04 -9.22
C LEU A 112 -4.94 3.61 -8.50
N LEU A 113 -3.99 2.76 -8.09
CA LEU A 113 -2.91 3.12 -7.16
C LEU A 113 -2.20 4.44 -7.50
N PRO A 114 -1.70 4.71 -8.73
CA PRO A 114 -0.95 5.93 -8.99
C PRO A 114 -1.74 7.21 -8.70
N TRP A 115 -3.05 7.17 -8.93
CA TRP A 115 -3.92 8.33 -8.70
C TRP A 115 -4.27 8.46 -7.22
N ARG A 116 -4.43 7.34 -6.51
CA ARG A 116 -4.59 7.35 -5.06
C ARG A 116 -3.37 7.93 -4.35
N GLU A 117 -2.17 7.52 -4.75
CA GLU A 117 -0.92 8.05 -4.22
C GLU A 117 -0.83 9.57 -4.42
N ALA A 118 -1.24 10.06 -5.60
CA ALA A 118 -1.27 11.49 -5.88
C ALA A 118 -2.28 12.26 -5.02
N GLU A 119 -3.44 11.67 -4.78
CA GLU A 119 -4.49 12.22 -3.91
C GLU A 119 -3.99 12.34 -2.47
N GLU A 120 -3.38 11.29 -1.93
CA GLU A 120 -2.93 11.22 -0.55
C GLU A 120 -1.71 12.09 -0.29
N PHE A 121 -0.78 12.18 -1.25
CA PHE A 121 0.26 13.20 -1.22
C PHE A 121 -0.33 14.63 -1.22
N GLY A 122 -1.41 14.85 -1.98
CA GLY A 122 -2.15 16.12 -1.98
C GLY A 122 -2.78 16.44 -0.63
N ASN A 123 -3.37 15.44 0.03
CA ASN A 123 -3.91 15.55 1.40
C ASN A 123 -2.80 15.89 2.40
N LEU A 124 -1.66 15.19 2.34
CA LEU A 124 -0.50 15.46 3.19
C LEU A 124 0.01 16.89 3.02
N ARG A 125 0.12 17.38 1.79
CA ARG A 125 0.52 18.77 1.53
C ARG A 125 -0.46 19.76 2.16
N ARG A 126 -1.77 19.53 2.03
CA ARG A 126 -2.80 20.37 2.67
C ARG A 126 -2.68 20.36 4.20
N ALA A 127 -2.40 19.20 4.79
CA ALA A 127 -2.16 19.10 6.23
C ALA A 127 -0.96 19.95 6.67
N PHE A 128 0.16 19.92 5.94
CA PHE A 128 1.30 20.79 6.21
C PHE A 128 1.01 22.28 5.98
N GLU A 129 0.22 22.63 4.99
CA GLU A 129 -0.22 24.02 4.77
C GLU A 129 -1.07 24.54 5.93
N ASP A 130 -1.84 23.67 6.58
CA ASP A 130 -2.74 24.04 7.67
C ASP A 130 -2.00 24.39 8.98
N PHE A 131 -0.76 23.92 9.17
CA PHE A 131 0.11 24.39 10.24
C PHE A 131 0.30 25.92 10.19
N LYS A 132 0.35 26.51 9.00
CA LYS A 132 0.50 27.98 8.84
C LYS A 132 -0.71 28.76 9.36
N ARG A 133 -1.85 28.09 9.51
CA ARG A 133 -3.12 28.66 9.98
C ARG A 133 -3.43 28.26 11.42
N ASN A 134 -2.50 27.58 12.09
CA ASN A 134 -2.71 26.98 13.41
C ASN A 134 -3.91 26.02 13.45
N GLY A 135 -4.11 25.23 12.38
CA GLY A 135 -5.17 24.25 12.33
C GLY A 135 -5.03 23.19 13.43
N THR A 136 -6.07 23.00 14.23
CA THR A 136 -6.07 22.09 15.39
C THR A 136 -5.73 20.65 15.02
N PHE A 137 -6.13 20.21 13.81
CA PHE A 137 -5.95 18.85 13.32
C PHE A 137 -4.73 18.68 12.40
N ALA A 138 -3.96 19.75 12.15
CA ALA A 138 -2.83 19.70 11.22
C ALA A 138 -1.80 18.62 11.58
N PRO A 139 -1.41 18.40 12.86
CA PRO A 139 -0.51 17.31 13.23
C PRO A 139 -1.08 15.92 12.92
N GLN A 140 -2.32 15.64 13.34
CA GLN A 140 -2.94 14.33 13.16
C GLN A 140 -3.18 14.02 11.69
N ASN A 141 -3.59 15.02 10.90
CA ASN A 141 -3.75 14.89 9.46
C ASN A 141 -2.41 14.64 8.77
N ALA A 142 -1.34 15.32 9.17
CA ALA A 142 -0.02 15.09 8.59
C ALA A 142 0.49 13.67 8.90
N VAL A 143 0.25 13.16 10.10
CA VAL A 143 0.56 11.77 10.48
C VAL A 143 -0.26 10.78 9.65
N LEU A 144 -1.58 10.96 9.59
CA LEU A 144 -2.49 10.08 8.85
C LEU A 144 -2.11 10.01 7.37
N PHE A 145 -2.06 11.16 6.70
CA PHE A 145 -1.83 11.19 5.25
C PHE A 145 -0.40 10.82 4.87
N ALA A 146 0.58 11.02 5.74
CA ALA A 146 1.93 10.48 5.52
C ALA A 146 1.94 8.95 5.61
N ALA A 147 1.24 8.37 6.58
CA ALA A 147 1.16 6.92 6.73
C ALA A 147 0.40 6.27 5.56
N VAL A 148 -0.69 6.88 5.11
CA VAL A 148 -1.50 6.40 3.98
C VAL A 148 -0.76 6.54 2.65
N ALA A 149 -0.08 7.66 2.39
CA ALA A 149 0.78 7.79 1.22
C ALA A 149 1.96 6.80 1.26
N ALA A 150 2.55 6.58 2.45
CA ALA A 150 3.59 5.56 2.61
C ALA A 150 3.09 4.16 2.26
N HIS A 151 1.84 3.82 2.59
CA HIS A 151 1.23 2.54 2.24
C HIS A 151 1.14 2.35 0.71
N TYR A 152 0.48 3.25 -0.02
CA TYR A 152 0.26 3.07 -1.45
C TYR A 152 1.56 3.11 -2.26
N VAL A 153 2.53 3.96 -1.89
CA VAL A 153 3.84 3.92 -2.56
C VAL A 153 4.60 2.62 -2.24
N GLN A 154 4.39 1.98 -1.10
CA GLN A 154 4.96 0.66 -0.79
C GLN A 154 4.31 -0.44 -1.62
N ASP A 155 2.98 -0.42 -1.77
CA ASP A 155 2.25 -1.34 -2.66
C ASP A 155 2.76 -1.24 -4.10
N ALA A 156 3.08 -0.02 -4.58
CA ALA A 156 3.65 0.16 -5.90
C ALA A 156 4.94 -0.64 -6.13
N HIS A 157 5.74 -0.87 -5.07
CA HIS A 157 6.99 -1.62 -5.12
C HIS A 157 6.79 -3.15 -5.07
N GLN A 158 5.57 -3.62 -4.81
CA GLN A 158 5.22 -5.05 -4.79
C GLN A 158 4.95 -5.52 -6.24
N PRO A 159 5.77 -6.40 -6.85
CA PRO A 159 5.60 -6.80 -8.26
C PRO A 159 4.20 -7.31 -8.63
N LEU A 160 3.58 -8.06 -7.73
CA LEU A 160 2.26 -8.66 -7.89
C LEU A 160 1.11 -7.66 -7.72
N HIS A 161 1.36 -6.43 -7.26
CA HIS A 161 0.41 -5.30 -7.33
C HIS A 161 0.47 -4.57 -8.68
N ALA A 162 1.36 -4.99 -9.58
CA ALA A 162 1.58 -4.39 -10.89
C ALA A 162 1.18 -5.32 -12.05
N THR A 163 0.30 -6.32 -11.84
CA THR A 163 0.00 -7.34 -12.88
C THR A 163 -1.36 -8.00 -12.72
N ASN A 164 -2.02 -8.28 -13.85
CA ASN A 164 -3.20 -9.14 -13.91
C ASN A 164 -2.94 -10.63 -13.55
N ASN A 165 -1.69 -11.03 -13.30
CA ASN A 165 -1.33 -12.32 -12.72
C ASN A 165 -0.96 -12.19 -11.22
N PHE A 166 -1.69 -11.31 -10.49
CA PHE A 166 -1.39 -10.88 -9.12
C PHE A 166 -1.30 -12.00 -8.08
N ASP A 167 -1.86 -13.18 -8.33
CA ASP A 167 -1.75 -14.35 -7.45
C ASP A 167 -1.22 -15.58 -8.20
N GLY A 168 -0.60 -15.42 -9.37
CA GLY A 168 -0.11 -16.54 -10.17
C GLY A 168 -1.22 -17.38 -10.81
N GLN A 169 -2.46 -16.88 -10.84
CA GLN A 169 -3.63 -17.57 -11.39
C GLN A 169 -3.51 -17.91 -12.89
N LEU A 170 -2.76 -17.12 -13.65
CA LEU A 170 -2.52 -17.35 -15.09
C LEU A 170 -1.36 -18.33 -15.32
N THR A 171 -0.52 -18.58 -14.31
CA THR A 171 0.65 -19.47 -14.39
C THR A 171 0.56 -20.70 -13.47
N LYS A 172 -0.59 -20.91 -12.82
CA LYS A 172 -0.89 -22.01 -11.88
C LYS A 172 -0.03 -21.98 -10.62
N GLN A 173 0.20 -20.78 -10.08
CA GLN A 173 0.99 -20.54 -8.87
C GLN A 173 0.15 -19.88 -7.76
N ASN A 174 -1.16 -20.11 -7.75
CA ASN A 174 -2.12 -19.57 -6.77
C ASN A 174 -1.57 -19.54 -5.33
N GLY A 175 -1.75 -18.40 -4.67
CA GLY A 175 -1.21 -18.06 -3.36
C GLY A 175 0.22 -17.49 -3.37
N VAL A 176 0.86 -17.31 -4.54
CA VAL A 176 2.24 -16.77 -4.61
C VAL A 176 2.32 -15.37 -4.02
N HIS A 177 1.23 -14.60 -4.08
CA HIS A 177 1.13 -13.27 -3.49
C HIS A 177 1.44 -13.30 -2.00
N ALA A 178 0.66 -14.06 -1.23
CA ALA A 178 0.85 -14.21 0.21
C ALA A 178 2.19 -14.88 0.55
N ARG A 179 2.64 -15.84 -0.26
CA ARG A 179 3.95 -16.47 -0.04
C ARG A 179 5.10 -15.47 -0.17
N PHE A 180 5.06 -14.60 -1.18
CA PHE A 180 6.10 -13.61 -1.43
C PHE A 180 6.06 -12.46 -0.41
N GLU A 181 4.94 -11.75 -0.33
CA GLU A 181 4.85 -10.50 0.40
C GLU A 181 4.93 -10.70 1.92
N THR A 182 4.30 -11.77 2.39
CA THR A 182 4.16 -12.04 3.80
C THR A 182 5.10 -13.12 4.26
N ALA A 183 4.95 -14.34 3.74
CA ALA A 183 5.63 -15.48 4.33
C ALA A 183 7.16 -15.36 4.19
N LEU A 184 7.68 -14.93 3.03
CA LEU A 184 9.11 -14.68 2.90
C LEU A 184 9.59 -13.55 3.81
N PHE A 185 8.86 -12.44 3.88
CA PHE A 185 9.24 -11.30 4.71
C PHE A 185 9.32 -11.73 6.18
N GLU A 186 8.24 -12.29 6.73
CA GLU A 186 8.16 -12.67 8.14
C GLU A 186 9.18 -13.76 8.52
N ARG A 187 9.41 -14.74 7.63
CA ARG A 187 10.38 -15.82 7.89
C ARG A 187 11.82 -15.35 7.83
N PHE A 188 12.15 -14.41 6.94
CA PHE A 188 13.54 -14.12 6.58
C PHE A 188 13.95 -12.66 6.77
N GLN A 189 13.13 -11.81 7.41
CA GLN A 189 13.45 -10.41 7.69
C GLN A 189 14.84 -10.23 8.31
N SER A 190 15.22 -11.08 9.27
CA SER A 190 16.53 -11.03 9.95
C SER A 190 17.72 -11.37 9.04
N ARG A 191 17.48 -12.00 7.89
CA ARG A 191 18.48 -12.37 6.88
C ARG A 191 18.53 -11.39 5.70
N MET A 192 17.70 -10.34 5.74
CA MET A 192 17.72 -9.30 4.73
C MET A 192 18.72 -8.19 5.08
N THR A 193 19.35 -7.61 4.06
CA THR A 193 20.28 -6.49 4.12
C THR A 193 19.65 -5.30 3.38
N ILE A 194 18.97 -4.44 4.12
CA ILE A 194 18.25 -3.29 3.57
C ILE A 194 19.03 -2.02 3.96
N ASN A 195 19.79 -1.46 3.03
CA ASN A 195 20.59 -0.25 3.26
C ASN A 195 20.22 0.86 2.26
N PRO A 196 19.06 1.51 2.44
CA PRO A 196 18.57 2.52 1.51
C PRO A 196 19.41 3.79 1.60
N SER A 197 19.73 4.36 0.43
CA SER A 197 20.25 5.72 0.34
C SER A 197 19.12 6.72 0.59
N PRO A 198 19.42 7.96 1.07
CA PRO A 198 18.44 9.03 1.09
C PRO A 198 17.79 9.20 -0.29
N PRO A 199 16.45 9.23 -0.37
CA PRO A 199 15.76 9.32 -1.65
C PRO A 199 15.97 10.68 -2.30
N ALA A 200 15.99 10.71 -3.63
CA ALA A 200 15.91 11.97 -4.38
C ALA A 200 14.54 12.63 -4.17
N PRO A 201 14.44 13.98 -4.24
CA PRO A 201 13.17 14.67 -4.14
C PRO A 201 12.17 14.20 -5.20
N MET A 202 10.99 13.78 -4.76
CA MET A 202 9.88 13.40 -5.63
C MET A 202 9.06 14.64 -6.02
N LYS A 203 8.99 14.96 -7.31
CA LYS A 203 8.28 16.14 -7.81
C LYS A 203 6.82 15.87 -8.16
N ASN A 204 6.54 14.70 -8.72
CA ASN A 204 5.19 14.28 -9.11
C ASN A 204 4.94 12.86 -8.55
N PRO A 205 4.14 12.73 -7.46
CA PRO A 205 3.89 11.44 -6.81
C PRO A 205 3.19 10.43 -7.74
N ARG A 206 2.27 10.90 -8.57
CA ARG A 206 1.56 10.06 -9.54
C ARG A 206 2.51 9.44 -10.55
N ASP A 207 3.33 10.27 -11.17
CA ASP A 207 4.24 9.82 -12.23
C ASP A 207 5.31 8.90 -11.63
N ALA A 208 5.76 9.19 -10.41
CA ALA A 208 6.65 8.31 -9.66
C ALA A 208 6.00 6.95 -9.36
N ALA A 209 4.75 6.91 -8.89
CA ALA A 209 4.02 5.66 -8.66
C ALA A 209 3.87 4.84 -9.96
N PHE A 210 3.53 5.49 -11.08
CA PHE A 210 3.53 4.82 -12.39
C PHE A 210 4.90 4.23 -12.75
N ASP A 211 5.97 5.01 -12.58
CA ASP A 211 7.33 4.58 -12.90
C ASP A 211 7.80 3.42 -12.02
N ILE A 212 7.44 3.44 -10.73
CA ILE A 212 7.69 2.37 -9.78
C ILE A 212 6.93 1.11 -10.22
N LEU A 213 5.62 1.20 -10.46
CA LEU A 213 4.79 0.07 -10.90
C LEU A 213 5.29 -0.53 -12.22
N LEU A 214 5.72 0.29 -13.18
CA LEU A 214 6.32 -0.21 -14.43
C LEU A 214 7.58 -1.03 -14.17
N ALA A 215 8.44 -0.57 -13.27
CA ALA A 215 9.62 -1.32 -12.85
C ALA A 215 9.25 -2.58 -12.04
N SER A 216 8.20 -2.52 -11.20
CA SER A 216 7.70 -3.65 -10.41
C SER A 216 7.13 -4.73 -11.33
N HIS A 217 6.42 -4.34 -12.39
CA HIS A 217 5.91 -5.25 -13.40
C HIS A 217 7.03 -6.09 -14.06
N GLN A 218 8.20 -5.50 -14.30
CA GLN A 218 9.35 -6.22 -14.86
C GLN A 218 9.91 -7.30 -13.92
N LEU A 219 9.57 -7.26 -12.63
CA LEU A 219 9.98 -8.23 -11.61
C LEU A 219 8.99 -9.39 -11.44
N VAL A 220 7.80 -9.31 -12.06
CA VAL A 220 6.77 -10.35 -11.98
C VAL A 220 7.30 -11.69 -12.50
N GLN A 221 7.86 -11.72 -13.71
CA GLN A 221 8.35 -12.98 -14.28
C GLN A 221 9.52 -13.58 -13.46
N PRO A 222 10.57 -12.82 -13.08
CA PRO A 222 11.61 -13.33 -12.18
C PRO A 222 11.06 -13.88 -10.84
N LEU A 223 10.05 -13.24 -10.25
CA LEU A 223 9.41 -13.70 -9.02
C LEU A 223 8.68 -15.01 -9.24
N LEU A 224 7.87 -15.11 -10.29
CA LEU A 224 7.14 -16.34 -10.64
C LEU A 224 8.10 -17.49 -10.96
N ASP A 225 9.19 -17.23 -11.66
CA ASP A 225 10.23 -18.23 -11.94
C ASP A 225 10.91 -18.72 -10.65
N ALA A 226 11.13 -17.82 -9.68
CA ALA A 226 11.67 -18.17 -8.38
C ALA A 226 10.72 -19.07 -7.57
N ASP A 227 9.42 -18.74 -7.50
CA ASP A 227 8.40 -19.56 -6.85
C ASP A 227 8.28 -20.94 -7.51
N LYS A 228 8.18 -20.97 -8.85
CA LYS A 228 8.06 -22.21 -9.62
C LYS A 228 9.29 -23.11 -9.48
N GLY A 229 10.49 -22.52 -9.48
CA GLY A 229 11.73 -23.25 -9.27
C GLY A 229 11.84 -23.84 -7.85
N ALA A 230 11.34 -23.13 -6.84
CA ALA A 230 11.37 -23.58 -5.45
C ALA A 230 10.46 -24.79 -5.19
N VAL A 231 9.30 -24.86 -5.85
CA VAL A 231 8.33 -25.97 -5.68
C VAL A 231 8.60 -27.17 -6.58
N ALA A 232 9.55 -27.07 -7.51
CA ALA A 232 9.82 -28.13 -8.48
C ALA A 232 10.09 -29.50 -7.81
N GLY A 233 9.30 -30.51 -8.17
CA GLY A 233 9.40 -31.86 -7.61
C GLY A 233 8.77 -32.02 -6.22
N LYS A 234 7.94 -31.07 -5.79
CA LYS A 234 7.24 -31.09 -4.50
C LYS A 234 5.74 -30.88 -4.68
N ASP A 235 4.97 -31.46 -3.76
CA ASP A 235 3.52 -31.25 -3.63
C ASP A 235 3.16 -30.32 -2.45
N ALA A 236 4.17 -29.75 -1.78
CA ALA A 236 3.99 -28.92 -0.59
C ALA A 236 4.94 -27.71 -0.57
N TYR A 237 4.48 -26.61 0.03
CA TYR A 237 5.25 -25.40 0.34
C TYR A 237 5.88 -25.51 1.73
N ASP A 238 6.84 -26.43 1.87
CA ASP A 238 7.58 -26.69 3.12
C ASP A 238 8.71 -25.67 3.37
N ASP A 239 9.49 -25.86 4.44
CA ASP A 239 10.58 -24.95 4.79
C ASP A 239 11.69 -24.92 3.71
N ASP A 240 12.01 -26.05 3.08
CA ASP A 240 12.99 -26.09 1.98
C ASP A 240 12.48 -25.34 0.73
N TYR A 241 11.17 -25.36 0.44
CA TYR A 241 10.57 -24.49 -0.56
C TYR A 241 10.80 -23.01 -0.20
N PHE A 242 10.52 -22.59 1.04
CA PHE A 242 10.67 -21.20 1.44
C PHE A 242 12.14 -20.74 1.43
N GLU A 243 13.08 -21.60 1.81
CA GLU A 243 14.52 -21.32 1.70
C GLU A 243 14.95 -21.11 0.25
N LYS A 244 14.52 -22.00 -0.68
CA LYS A 244 14.81 -21.88 -2.11
C LYS A 244 14.17 -20.64 -2.73
N PHE A 245 12.92 -20.36 -2.37
CA PHE A 245 12.20 -19.21 -2.87
C PHE A 245 12.88 -17.92 -2.37
N PHE A 246 13.17 -17.82 -1.08
CA PHE A 246 13.90 -16.69 -0.50
C PHE A 246 15.26 -16.48 -1.17
N ALA A 247 16.04 -17.54 -1.38
CA ALA A 247 17.37 -17.41 -2.00
C ALA A 247 17.34 -16.75 -3.38
N LYS A 248 16.24 -16.90 -4.13
CA LYS A 248 16.05 -16.31 -5.46
C LYS A 248 15.30 -14.97 -5.41
N ALA A 249 14.33 -14.82 -4.50
CA ALA A 249 13.50 -13.64 -4.37
C ALA A 249 14.12 -12.54 -3.48
N LYS A 250 15.15 -12.84 -2.69
CA LYS A 250 15.84 -11.89 -1.80
C LYS A 250 16.25 -10.58 -2.49
N PRO A 251 16.83 -10.56 -3.71
CA PRO A 251 17.13 -9.30 -4.39
C PRO A 251 15.90 -8.46 -4.76
N ILE A 252 14.74 -9.10 -4.95
CA ILE A 252 13.46 -8.42 -5.19
C ILE A 252 12.98 -7.80 -3.86
N LEU A 253 12.97 -8.59 -2.77
CA LEU A 253 12.60 -8.13 -1.42
C LEU A 253 13.51 -7.00 -0.88
N GLU A 254 14.81 -7.04 -1.17
CA GLU A 254 15.79 -6.06 -0.69
C GLU A 254 15.87 -4.78 -1.55
N GLY A 255 15.22 -4.75 -2.72
CA GLY A 255 15.17 -3.56 -3.58
C GLY A 255 16.31 -3.40 -4.60
N GLY A 256 16.58 -4.43 -5.42
CA GLY A 256 17.73 -4.45 -6.33
C GLY A 256 17.57 -3.96 -7.78
N ALA A 257 16.35 -3.87 -8.35
CA ALA A 257 16.18 -3.55 -9.77
C ALA A 257 15.72 -2.12 -10.08
N HIS A 258 15.03 -1.46 -9.15
CA HIS A 258 14.38 -0.17 -9.41
C HIS A 258 15.36 0.99 -9.64
N HIS A 259 16.57 0.94 -9.05
CA HIS A 259 17.50 2.06 -9.12
C HIS A 259 18.61 1.91 -10.17
N ARG A 260 18.85 0.69 -10.71
CA ARG A 260 19.98 0.45 -11.62
C ARG A 260 19.67 0.70 -13.10
N ARG A 261 18.42 1.03 -13.46
CA ARG A 261 17.99 1.27 -14.85
C ARG A 261 17.21 2.56 -15.11
N MET A 262 17.05 3.44 -14.12
CA MET A 262 16.52 4.79 -14.34
C MET A 262 17.61 5.79 -14.76
N GLY A 263 18.72 5.29 -15.31
CA GLY A 263 19.76 6.07 -15.98
C GLY A 263 19.59 5.94 -17.50
N THR A 264 19.50 7.09 -18.17
CA THR A 264 19.63 7.31 -19.62
C THR A 264 18.55 6.70 -20.51
N GLY A 265 17.40 7.37 -20.60
CA GLY A 265 16.36 7.01 -21.57
C GLY A 265 15.30 8.09 -21.80
N ARG A 266 15.61 9.37 -21.62
CA ARG A 266 14.77 10.49 -22.07
C ARG A 266 15.64 11.70 -22.37
N GLU A 267 16.27 11.68 -23.53
CA GLU A 267 16.57 12.91 -24.27
C GLU A 267 15.51 13.10 -25.35
N ALA A 268 15.05 14.35 -25.44
CA ALA A 268 14.29 14.97 -26.52
C ALA A 268 12.83 14.53 -26.76
N ALA A 269 11.93 15.24 -26.07
CA ALA A 269 10.94 16.07 -26.76
C ALA A 269 10.53 17.23 -25.83
N ALA A 270 11.42 18.21 -25.73
CA ALA A 270 11.04 19.54 -25.28
C ALA A 270 10.20 20.18 -26.40
N GLN A 271 8.97 20.57 -26.09
CA GLN A 271 8.32 21.67 -26.78
C GLN A 271 8.03 22.72 -25.73
N ASP A 272 8.67 23.87 -25.95
CA ASP A 272 8.55 25.09 -25.18
C ASP A 272 7.10 25.52 -24.99
N GLY A 273 6.85 26.06 -23.79
CA GLY A 273 5.60 26.67 -23.41
C GLY A 273 5.73 27.27 -22.01
N ASP A 274 6.61 28.26 -21.87
CA ASP A 274 6.62 29.16 -20.72
C ASP A 274 5.22 29.78 -20.55
N ALA A 275 4.58 29.53 -19.42
CA ALA A 275 3.43 30.29 -18.96
C ALA A 275 3.69 30.75 -17.52
N PRO A 276 3.68 32.08 -17.25
CA PRO A 276 4.06 32.60 -15.95
C PRO A 276 2.95 32.40 -14.92
N TYR A 277 3.35 32.08 -13.70
CA TYR A 277 2.49 32.08 -12.52
C TYR A 277 2.07 33.54 -12.21
N GLY A 278 0.94 33.96 -12.79
CA GLY A 278 0.31 35.25 -12.53
C GLY A 278 -0.74 35.15 -11.42
N ARG A 279 -0.60 36.01 -10.40
CA ARG A 279 -1.65 36.31 -9.42
C ARG A 279 -2.88 36.85 -10.16
N GLU A 280 -4.06 36.27 -9.92
CA GLU A 280 -5.31 36.98 -9.57
C GLU A 280 -6.26 36.01 -8.84
N SER A 281 -6.98 36.53 -7.84
CA SER A 281 -8.19 35.99 -7.21
C SER A 281 -9.28 37.06 -7.42
N PRO A 282 -10.61 36.84 -7.18
CA PRO A 282 -11.25 35.67 -6.56
C PRO A 282 -12.57 35.18 -7.23
N LEU A 283 -12.98 33.96 -6.82
CA LEU A 283 -14.35 33.48 -6.62
C LEU A 283 -15.30 33.28 -7.83
N ALA A 284 -15.98 32.13 -7.76
CA ALA A 284 -17.18 31.72 -8.49
C ALA A 284 -16.98 31.37 -9.98
N VAL A 285 -16.73 30.07 -10.22
CA VAL A 285 -17.20 29.24 -11.36
C VAL A 285 -16.12 28.18 -11.59
N THR A 286 -16.14 27.11 -10.78
CA THR A 286 -15.49 25.80 -11.06
C THR A 286 -15.78 24.77 -9.97
N ALA A 287 -16.32 25.17 -8.82
CA ALA A 287 -16.80 24.25 -7.77
C ALA A 287 -18.08 23.45 -8.15
N SER A 288 -18.65 23.66 -9.33
CA SER A 288 -19.86 22.95 -9.77
C SER A 288 -19.57 21.67 -10.55
N ARG A 289 -18.43 21.55 -11.25
CA ARG A 289 -18.16 20.37 -12.09
C ARG A 289 -17.44 19.23 -11.38
N ASN A 290 -16.71 19.53 -10.30
CA ASN A 290 -16.03 18.48 -9.51
C ASN A 290 -16.94 17.82 -8.45
N ARG A 291 -18.16 18.33 -8.22
CA ARG A 291 -19.15 17.65 -7.37
C ARG A 291 -19.87 16.52 -8.09
N ASP A 292 -19.94 16.57 -9.42
CA ASP A 292 -20.66 15.57 -10.23
C ASP A 292 -19.81 14.33 -10.58
N LEU A 293 -18.53 14.29 -10.18
CA LEU A 293 -17.59 13.19 -10.45
C LEU A 293 -17.27 12.32 -9.22
N GLY A 294 -18.02 12.42 -8.12
CA GLY A 294 -17.92 11.49 -6.98
C GLY A 294 -16.66 11.61 -6.11
N LEU A 295 -15.77 12.58 -6.36
CA LEU A 295 -14.56 12.84 -5.56
C LEU A 295 -14.84 13.55 -4.21
N GLY A 296 -16.11 13.81 -3.88
CA GLY A 296 -16.53 14.51 -2.65
C GLY A 296 -17.10 13.63 -1.55
N ILE A 297 -17.03 12.29 -1.67
CA ILE A 297 -17.64 11.38 -0.69
C ILE A 297 -16.75 11.16 0.55
N TRP A 298 -15.44 11.35 0.43
CA TRP A 298 -14.47 10.91 1.45
C TRP A 298 -14.17 11.94 2.56
N ASP A 299 -14.34 13.25 2.32
CA ASP A 299 -14.25 14.29 3.37
C ASP A 299 -15.27 14.05 4.50
N SER A 300 -16.40 13.43 4.20
CA SER A 300 -17.44 13.09 5.18
C SER A 300 -17.13 11.84 6.01
N GLN A 301 -16.22 10.97 5.54
CA GLN A 301 -15.93 9.68 6.16
C GLN A 301 -14.75 9.77 7.15
N ILE A 302 -13.78 10.66 6.91
CA ILE A 302 -12.71 10.94 7.88
C ILE A 302 -13.25 11.62 9.15
N SER A 303 -14.24 12.49 9.01
CA SER A 303 -14.95 13.06 10.18
C SER A 303 -15.73 12.01 10.98
N ASN A 304 -16.00 10.82 10.40
CA ASN A 304 -16.70 9.70 11.03
C ASN A 304 -15.74 8.67 11.66
N LEU A 305 -14.43 8.76 11.41
CA LEU A 305 -13.40 7.89 12.00
C LEU A 305 -13.19 8.19 13.50
N GLU A 306 -13.27 9.45 13.92
CA GLU A 306 -13.12 9.84 15.33
C GLU A 306 -14.30 9.40 16.22
N SER A 307 -15.46 9.08 15.64
CA SER A 307 -16.65 8.69 16.40
C SER A 307 -16.82 7.18 16.58
N ARG A 308 -16.00 6.35 15.89
CA ARG A 308 -16.20 4.88 15.82
C ARG A 308 -15.04 4.02 16.31
N ILE A 309 -13.90 4.61 16.65
CA ILE A 309 -12.79 3.90 17.31
C ILE A 309 -12.97 4.04 18.83
N PRO A 310 -13.21 2.96 19.59
CA PRO A 310 -13.33 3.04 21.05
C PRO A 310 -11.99 3.48 21.67
N ASN A 311 -12.02 4.53 22.50
CA ASN A 311 -10.87 4.93 23.32
C ASN A 311 -10.44 3.75 24.22
N PRO A 312 -9.19 3.25 24.15
CA PRO A 312 -8.71 2.15 24.97
C PRO A 312 -8.68 2.46 26.48
N GLU A 313 -8.81 3.73 26.89
CA GLU A 313 -8.90 4.10 28.31
C GLU A 313 -10.31 3.91 28.92
N SER A 314 -11.33 3.60 28.12
CA SER A 314 -12.72 3.53 28.61
C SER A 314 -13.15 2.17 29.20
N ARG A 315 -12.24 1.18 29.30
CA ARG A 315 -12.54 -0.16 29.84
C ARG A 315 -11.81 -0.52 31.13
N CYS A 316 -11.34 0.46 31.91
CA CYS A 316 -10.74 0.20 33.22
C CYS A 316 -11.45 0.96 34.34
N SER A 317 -12.77 0.80 34.45
CA SER A 317 -13.52 1.32 35.59
C SER A 317 -14.71 0.41 35.94
N GLN A 318 -14.43 -0.87 36.24
CA GLN A 318 -15.25 -1.71 37.13
C GLN A 318 -14.54 -3.06 37.32
N SER A 319 -14.32 -3.42 38.60
CA SER A 319 -13.65 -4.64 39.09
C SER A 319 -12.11 -4.67 39.16
N CYS A 320 -11.54 -3.83 40.03
CA CYS A 320 -10.32 -4.21 40.76
C CYS A 320 -10.55 -3.94 42.25
N ALA A 321 -10.93 -4.97 43.00
CA ALA A 321 -10.90 -4.95 44.46
C ALA A 321 -9.47 -5.29 44.92
N PRO A 322 -8.82 -4.50 45.80
CA PRO A 322 -7.51 -4.86 46.31
C PRO A 322 -7.63 -5.88 47.45
N GLY A 323 -7.10 -7.07 47.21
CA GLY A 323 -6.87 -8.09 48.24
C GLY A 323 -5.79 -7.64 49.21
N LEU A 324 -6.15 -7.66 50.49
CA LEU A 324 -5.26 -7.44 51.64
C LEU A 324 -4.22 -8.56 51.73
N TYR A 325 -2.95 -8.22 51.54
CA TYR A 325 -1.81 -8.98 52.09
C TYR A 325 -1.19 -8.16 53.22
N ARG A 326 -1.38 -8.60 54.47
CA ARG A 326 -0.52 -8.25 55.61
C ARG A 326 0.10 -9.53 56.13
N SER A 327 1.43 -9.59 56.09
CA SER A 327 2.26 -10.56 56.81
C SER A 327 2.44 -10.10 58.28
N PRO A 328 2.87 -11.00 59.18
CA PRO A 328 2.50 -10.95 60.59
C PRO A 328 3.36 -10.02 61.45
N GLY A 329 2.71 -9.38 62.40
CA GLY A 329 3.24 -8.62 63.52
C GLY A 329 2.09 -8.29 64.46
#